data_AF-X1T5H9-F1
#
_entry.id   AF-X1T5H9-F1
#
_cell.length_a   1.000
_cell.length_b   1.000
_cell.length_c   1.000
_cell.angle_alpha   90.00
_cell.angle_beta   90.00
_cell.angle_gamma   90.00
#
_symmetry.space_group_name_H-M   'P 1'
#
loop_
_entity.id
_entity.type
_entity.pdbx_description
1 polymer ?
#
loop_
_entity_poly.entity_id
_entity_poly.type
_entity_poly.pdbx_seq_one_letter_code
_entity_poly.pdbx_strand_id
1 'polypeptide(L)'
;PEMGVGEFDTLVVNDGAGHFFRLPRLTTAQRDALTAQEGMVISNTTTDTIQAYINSDWVNMDPRLLTFSTTAHDANAAHRGMFYFIEGGIGVENNLYCIMKDRFEGYYAV
;
A
#
# COMPACT_ATOMS: atom_id res chain seq x y z
N PRO A 1 -6.61 42.21 -9.47
CA PRO A 1 -6.18 42.05 -8.07
C PRO A 1 -5.04 41.03 -8.02
N GLU A 2 -3.85 41.50 -7.66
CA GLU A 2 -2.66 40.67 -7.51
C GLU A 2 -2.89 39.73 -6.31
N MET A 3 -2.85 38.42 -6.54
CA MET A 3 -2.95 37.42 -5.46
C MET A 3 -1.65 37.48 -4.66
N GLY A 4 -1.73 37.85 -3.38
CA GLY A 4 -0.57 37.97 -2.51
C GLY A 4 0.22 36.66 -2.39
N VAL A 5 1.53 36.74 -2.65
CA VAL A 5 2.50 35.62 -2.62
C VAL A 5 2.94 35.24 -1.19
N GLY A 6 2.02 35.28 -0.22
CA GLY A 6 2.34 34.95 1.17
C GLY A 6 2.58 33.45 1.36
N GLU A 7 3.74 33.08 1.88
CA GLU A 7 3.98 31.72 2.40
C GLU A 7 3.28 31.55 3.75
N PHE A 8 2.51 30.49 3.91
CA PHE A 8 1.91 30.12 5.19
C PHE A 8 2.86 29.21 5.95
N ASP A 9 3.35 29.66 7.10
CA ASP A 9 4.32 28.94 7.93
C ASP A 9 3.71 27.71 8.63
N THR A 10 2.45 27.79 9.08
CA THR A 10 1.81 26.67 9.76
C THR A 10 0.33 26.60 9.43
N LEU A 11 -0.13 25.41 9.01
CA LEU A 11 -1.54 25.07 8.95
C LEU A 11 -1.95 24.47 10.30
N VAL A 12 -2.71 25.23 11.09
CA VAL A 12 -3.28 24.75 12.35
C VAL A 12 -4.78 24.52 12.19
N VAL A 13 -5.23 23.27 12.37
CA VAL A 13 -6.66 22.93 12.45
C VAL A 13 -7.00 22.74 13.93
N ASN A 14 -7.40 23.83 14.60
CA ASN A 14 -7.76 23.83 16.02
C ASN A 14 -9.26 23.48 16.20
N ASP A 15 -9.51 22.23 16.64
CA ASP A 15 -10.66 21.73 17.42
C ASP A 15 -12.07 21.67 16.77
N GLY A 16 -12.80 20.57 17.05
CA GLY A 16 -14.23 20.36 16.81
C GLY A 16 -14.58 19.22 15.83
N ALA A 17 -15.66 18.47 16.11
CA ALA A 17 -16.23 17.53 15.14
C ALA A 17 -16.67 18.30 13.87
N GLY A 18 -16.12 17.94 12.71
CA GLY A 18 -16.43 18.58 11.43
C GLY A 18 -15.36 19.54 10.90
N HIS A 19 -14.24 19.74 11.61
CA HIS A 19 -13.09 20.49 11.10
C HIS A 19 -12.01 19.51 10.60
N PHE A 20 -11.62 19.64 9.34
CA PHE A 20 -10.64 18.75 8.71
C PHE A 20 -9.87 19.48 7.61
N PHE A 21 -8.63 19.05 7.38
CA PHE A 21 -7.92 19.39 6.17
C PHE A 21 -8.49 18.58 5.00
N ARG A 22 -9.02 19.28 3.99
CA ARG A 22 -9.64 18.65 2.83
C ARG A 22 -8.75 18.80 1.60
N LEU A 23 -8.45 17.67 0.97
CA LEU A 23 -7.74 17.63 -0.31
C LEU A 23 -8.67 18.08 -1.46
N PRO A 24 -8.12 18.61 -2.57
CA PRO A 24 -8.88 18.77 -3.81
C PRO A 24 -9.54 17.43 -4.19
N ARG A 25 -10.83 17.49 -4.53
CA ARG A 25 -11.63 16.31 -4.84
C ARG A 25 -12.03 16.34 -6.30
N LEU A 26 -11.41 15.46 -7.09
CA LEU A 26 -11.45 15.49 -8.56
C LEU A 26 -11.87 14.12 -9.10
N THR A 27 -12.39 14.08 -10.33
CA THR A 27 -12.46 12.85 -11.13
C THR A 27 -11.10 12.59 -11.81
N THR A 28 -10.89 11.39 -12.34
CA THR A 28 -9.67 11.08 -13.13
C THR A 28 -9.48 12.06 -14.28
N ALA A 29 -10.55 12.39 -15.01
CA ALA A 29 -10.48 13.34 -16.13
C ALA A 29 -10.10 14.77 -15.69
N GLN A 30 -10.61 15.22 -14.53
CA GLN A 30 -10.27 16.54 -14.00
C GLN A 30 -8.83 16.60 -13.48
N ARG A 31 -8.33 15.52 -12.87
CA ARG A 31 -6.94 15.37 -12.45
C ARG A 31 -6.00 15.41 -13.66
N ASP A 32 -6.35 14.71 -14.74
CA ASP A 32 -5.52 14.62 -15.96
C ASP A 32 -5.45 15.93 -16.75
N ALA A 33 -6.41 16.84 -16.52
CA ALA A 33 -6.39 18.19 -17.08
C ALA A 33 -5.46 19.14 -16.32
N LEU A 34 -4.88 18.74 -15.17
CA LEU A 34 -3.97 19.58 -14.40
C LEU A 34 -2.55 19.56 -14.99
N THR A 35 -1.88 20.71 -14.97
CA THR A 35 -0.42 20.77 -15.05
C THR A 35 0.16 20.36 -13.69
N ALA A 36 0.29 19.05 -13.46
CA ALA A 36 0.71 18.50 -12.19
C ALA A 36 2.16 18.87 -11.83
N GLN A 37 2.43 19.06 -10.54
CA GLN A 37 3.77 19.29 -9.99
C GLN A 37 4.06 18.26 -8.90
N GLU A 38 5.33 17.93 -8.76
CA GLU A 38 5.82 16.97 -7.77
C GLU A 38 5.31 17.31 -6.36
N GLY A 39 4.77 16.32 -5.65
CA GLY A 39 4.24 16.47 -4.29
C GLY A 39 2.78 16.93 -4.20
N MET A 40 2.09 17.17 -5.32
CA MET A 40 0.64 17.41 -5.29
C MET A 40 -0.12 16.20 -4.73
N VAL A 41 -1.13 16.44 -3.88
CA VAL A 41 -1.99 15.40 -3.29
C VAL A 41 -3.47 15.73 -3.53
N ILE A 42 -4.22 14.77 -4.04
CA ILE A 42 -5.66 14.89 -4.36
C ILE A 42 -6.45 13.68 -3.86
N SER A 43 -7.77 13.82 -3.77
CA SER A 43 -8.71 12.71 -3.64
C SER A 43 -9.41 12.47 -4.98
N ASN A 44 -9.23 11.29 -5.56
CA ASN A 44 -9.83 10.90 -6.83
C ASN A 44 -11.14 10.16 -6.57
N THR A 45 -12.23 10.75 -7.05
CA THR A 45 -13.62 10.26 -6.89
C THR A 45 -14.04 9.23 -7.90
N THR A 46 -13.25 9.02 -8.96
CA THR A 46 -13.49 7.95 -9.93
C THR A 46 -12.91 6.63 -9.41
N THR A 47 -11.78 6.69 -8.70
CA THR A 47 -11.11 5.51 -8.13
C THR A 47 -11.35 5.35 -6.63
N ASP A 48 -11.97 6.34 -5.97
CA ASP A 48 -12.13 6.43 -4.52
C ASP A 48 -10.82 6.29 -3.73
N THR A 49 -9.73 6.84 -4.28
CA THR A 49 -8.39 6.79 -3.68
C THR A 49 -7.80 8.17 -3.44
N ILE A 50 -6.91 8.29 -2.44
CA ILE A 50 -5.99 9.43 -2.35
C ILE A 50 -4.85 9.18 -3.34
N GLN A 51 -4.49 10.18 -4.14
CA GLN A 51 -3.40 10.09 -5.11
C GLN A 51 -2.39 11.22 -4.87
N ALA A 52 -1.11 10.89 -5.00
CA ALA A 52 -0.02 11.85 -5.00
C ALA A 52 0.68 11.84 -6.36
N TYR A 53 1.09 13.02 -6.84
CA TYR A 53 1.92 13.13 -8.04
C TYR A 53 3.39 13.01 -7.64
N ILE A 54 3.99 11.85 -7.93
CA ILE A 54 5.35 11.50 -7.53
C ILE A 54 6.08 10.94 -8.75
N ASN A 55 7.33 11.36 -8.97
CA ASN A 55 8.16 10.93 -10.10
C ASN A 55 7.47 11.12 -11.46
N SER A 56 6.78 12.25 -11.64
CA SER A 56 5.98 12.55 -12.85
C SER A 56 4.78 11.63 -13.11
N ASP A 57 4.30 10.89 -12.11
CA ASP A 57 3.13 10.01 -12.22
C ASP A 57 2.17 10.16 -11.04
N TRP A 58 0.88 9.91 -11.28
CA TRP A 58 -0.12 9.82 -10.20
C TRP A 58 -0.09 8.44 -9.57
N VAL A 59 0.29 8.37 -8.30
CA VAL A 59 0.40 7.14 -7.51
C VAL A 59 -0.74 7.09 -6.48
N ASN A 60 -1.40 5.93 -6.36
CA ASN A 60 -2.37 5.71 -5.30
C ASN A 60 -1.68 5.58 -3.93
N MET A 61 -2.15 6.34 -2.96
CA MET A 61 -1.76 6.25 -1.55
C MET A 61 -2.68 5.28 -0.79
N ASP A 62 -2.90 4.10 -1.36
CA ASP A 62 -3.73 3.07 -0.73
C ASP A 62 -2.93 2.35 0.36
N PRO A 63 -3.53 2.08 1.55
CA PRO A 63 -2.95 1.14 2.49
C PRO A 63 -2.95 -0.24 1.84
N ARG A 64 -1.83 -0.62 1.24
CA ARG A 64 -1.71 -1.88 0.50
C ARG A 64 -2.01 -3.04 1.43
N LEU A 65 -3.07 -3.79 1.11
CA LEU A 65 -3.26 -5.13 1.63
C LEU A 65 -2.27 -6.06 0.91
N LEU A 66 -1.24 -6.53 1.62
CA LEU A 66 -0.37 -7.58 1.12
C LEU A 66 -1.17 -8.88 1.07
N THR A 67 -1.62 -9.26 -0.12
CA THR A 67 -2.31 -10.53 -0.33
C THR A 67 -1.30 -11.60 -0.69
N PHE A 68 -1.08 -12.57 0.21
CA PHE A 68 -0.32 -13.79 -0.10
C PHE A 68 -1.30 -14.86 -0.60
N SER A 69 -1.01 -15.44 -1.76
CA SER A 69 -1.74 -16.60 -2.29
C SER A 69 -0.83 -17.81 -2.15
N THR A 70 -1.27 -18.84 -1.41
CA THR A 70 -0.59 -20.13 -1.36
C THR A 70 -1.42 -21.16 -2.12
N THR A 71 -0.81 -21.85 -3.08
CA THR A 71 -1.38 -23.05 -3.67
C THR A 71 -0.67 -24.23 -3.03
N ALA A 72 -1.40 -25.13 -2.37
CA ALA A 72 -0.82 -26.36 -1.88
C ALA A 72 -0.30 -27.18 -3.08
N HIS A 73 1.01 -27.46 -3.13
CA HIS A 73 1.62 -28.22 -4.22
C HIS A 73 1.33 -29.74 -4.13
N ASP A 74 0.70 -30.17 -3.03
CA ASP A 74 0.27 -31.56 -2.79
C ASP A 74 -1.11 -31.56 -2.10
N ALA A 75 -2.07 -32.30 -2.65
CA ALA A 75 -3.43 -32.43 -2.10
C ALA A 75 -3.45 -33.03 -0.67
N ASN A 76 -2.37 -33.71 -0.27
CA ASN A 76 -2.22 -34.28 1.07
C ASN A 76 -1.79 -33.23 2.13
N ALA A 77 -1.34 -32.04 1.72
CA ALA A 77 -0.87 -30.97 2.60
C ALA A 77 -1.99 -30.29 3.42
N ALA A 78 -3.24 -30.32 2.92
CA ALA A 78 -4.38 -29.64 3.54
C ALA A 78 -4.78 -30.22 4.92
N HIS A 79 -4.41 -31.47 5.21
CA HIS A 79 -4.82 -32.17 6.44
C HIS A 79 -3.87 -32.00 7.63
N ARG A 80 -2.76 -31.26 7.48
CA ARG A 80 -1.63 -31.28 8.42
C ARG A 80 -1.33 -29.90 9.01
N GLY A 81 -2.40 -29.11 9.18
CA GLY A 81 -2.39 -27.70 9.53
C GLY A 81 -1.27 -27.32 10.49
N MET A 82 -0.40 -26.45 10.01
CA MET A 82 0.13 -25.28 10.73
C MET A 82 1.08 -24.53 9.80
N PHE A 83 0.92 -23.22 9.79
CA PHE A 83 1.63 -22.28 8.93
C PHE A 83 2.66 -21.54 9.77
N TYR A 84 3.95 -21.65 9.41
CA TYR A 84 5.03 -20.95 10.10
C TYR A 84 5.78 -20.06 9.12
N PHE A 85 5.88 -18.79 9.45
CA PHE A 85 6.84 -17.87 8.84
C PHE A 85 8.12 -17.91 9.67
N ILE A 86 9.26 -18.21 9.04
CA ILE A 86 10.56 -18.13 9.68
C ILE A 86 11.45 -17.27 8.79
N GLU A 87 12.02 -16.19 9.34
CA GLU A 87 13.15 -15.52 8.70
C GLU A 87 14.42 -16.34 8.99
N GLY A 88 14.92 -17.07 7.98
CA GLY A 88 16.32 -17.48 7.89
C GLY A 88 16.65 -18.98 7.80
N GLY A 89 17.49 -19.33 6.81
CA GLY A 89 18.43 -20.47 6.74
C GLY A 89 18.35 -21.29 5.43
N ILE A 90 19.40 -21.89 4.84
CA ILE A 90 20.84 -21.59 4.67
C ILE A 90 21.07 -21.68 3.15
N GLY A 91 21.73 -20.71 2.51
CA GLY A 91 22.13 -20.88 1.11
C GLY A 91 22.29 -19.58 0.36
N VAL A 92 21.20 -18.91 0.00
CA VAL A 92 21.17 -17.55 -0.55
C VAL A 92 19.70 -17.13 -0.71
N GLU A 93 19.43 -15.85 -0.46
CA GLU A 93 18.23 -15.07 -0.83
C GLU A 93 16.97 -15.23 0.04
N ASN A 94 16.28 -14.08 0.19
CA ASN A 94 15.05 -13.82 0.96
C ASN A 94 13.84 -14.56 0.38
N ASN A 95 13.92 -15.88 0.29
CA ASN A 95 12.84 -16.70 -0.23
C ASN A 95 11.91 -17.12 0.92
N LEU A 96 10.62 -16.88 0.71
CA LEU A 96 9.56 -17.29 1.62
C LEU A 96 9.21 -18.76 1.34
N TYR A 97 9.60 -19.68 2.24
CA TYR A 97 9.36 -21.11 2.08
C TYR A 97 8.16 -21.58 2.91
N CYS A 98 7.37 -22.51 2.37
CA CYS A 98 6.40 -23.27 3.14
C CYS A 98 7.05 -24.58 3.58
N ILE A 99 7.26 -24.76 4.88
CA ILE A 99 7.84 -26.01 5.41
C ILE A 99 6.69 -26.87 5.96
N MET A 100 6.52 -28.06 5.40
CA MET A 100 5.62 -29.07 5.95
C MET A 100 6.39 -30.00 6.89
N LYS A 101 5.84 -30.24 8.09
CA LYS A 101 6.40 -31.23 9.02
C LYS A 101 6.10 -32.63 8.51
N ASP A 102 7.09 -33.50 8.31
CA ASP A 102 6.85 -34.93 8.02
C ASP A 102 6.43 -35.71 9.29
N ARG A 103 5.80 -36.88 9.13
CA ARG A 103 5.51 -37.85 10.20
C ARG A 103 6.79 -38.44 10.81
N PHE A 104 7.93 -38.29 10.15
CA PHE A 104 9.25 -38.72 10.64
C PHE A 104 10.15 -37.52 10.94
N GLU A 105 9.69 -36.57 11.76
CA GLU A 105 10.47 -35.45 12.37
C GLU A 105 11.43 -34.64 11.47
N GLY A 106 11.37 -34.80 10.14
CA GLY A 106 12.13 -34.04 9.17
C GLY A 106 11.34 -32.83 8.68
N TYR A 107 12.00 -31.68 8.60
CA TYR A 107 11.49 -30.50 7.93
C TYR A 107 11.98 -30.52 6.47
N TYR A 108 11.07 -30.56 5.51
CA TYR A 108 11.40 -30.43 4.09
C TYR A 108 10.84 -29.09 3.58
N ALA A 109 11.70 -28.28 2.98
CA ALA A 109 11.29 -27.07 2.26
C ALA A 109 10.71 -27.48 0.89
N VAL A 110 9.55 -26.92 0.55
CA VAL A 110 8.99 -26.96 -0.81
C VAL A 110 9.10 -25.57 -1.41
#